data_AF-A0A1X2HRL1-F1
#
_entry.id   AF-A0A1X2HRL1-F1
#
_cell.length_a   1.000
_cell.length_b   1.000
_cell.length_c   1.000
_cell.angle_alpha   90.00
_cell.angle_beta   90.00
_cell.angle_gamma   90.00
#
_symmetry.space_group_name_H-M   'P 1'
#
loop_
_entity.id
_entity.type
_entity.pdbx_description
1 polymer ?
#
loop_
_entity_poly.entity_id
_entity_poly.type
_entity_poly.pdbx_seq_one_letter_code
_entity_poly.pdbx_strand_id
1 'polypeptide(L)'
;MFFFELLCNCLRSFSWINRLAVSTAQTTAAAPEHALLRSLAPPSTHPTGPFLTESTLIVDQAVTGAVGMTTYDDWTLQTWLSGLPKLSLCHILTNNLLQNPKVASFVESTRPTPAAYEPYWPPLMRSFPTTAPLDEKKTAEDSVAEQHYQELVAIQSRARQIVHQIDAQRPSDQYASEEIIARDLRRLIRLCTNTLYATADGHSMAALVGLLVVAQECLEAIPRLRRYLFSQAGTGRLIVLEMASILKNFKQPSAASSLIAQRALLLKILEPPPGHSASWFPCVIENTCLEMADHDREWVHKQEYENVAGIASQYL
;
A
#
# COMPACT_ATOMS: atom_id res chain seq x y z
N MET A 1 -17.34 13.89 -4.57
CA MET A 1 -16.10 14.44 -5.14
C MET A 1 -14.87 13.83 -4.48
N PHE A 2 -14.78 13.74 -3.15
CA PHE A 2 -13.67 13.08 -2.41
C PHE A 2 -13.45 11.59 -2.75
N PHE A 3 -14.49 10.75 -2.71
CA PHE A 3 -14.41 9.33 -3.11
C PHE A 3 -13.84 9.14 -4.53
N PHE A 4 -13.99 10.17 -5.37
CA PHE A 4 -13.63 10.14 -6.77
C PHE A 4 -12.14 10.40 -7.03
N GLU A 5 -11.56 11.40 -6.38
CA GLU A 5 -10.11 11.62 -6.41
C GLU A 5 -9.36 10.45 -5.79
N LEU A 6 -9.92 9.86 -4.73
CA LEU A 6 -9.37 8.70 -4.05
C LEU A 6 -9.35 7.44 -4.93
N LEU A 7 -10.45 7.17 -5.65
CA LEU A 7 -10.51 6.08 -6.62
C LEU A 7 -9.50 6.29 -7.76
N CYS A 8 -9.31 7.54 -8.20
CA CYS A 8 -8.36 7.88 -9.25
C CYS A 8 -6.90 7.76 -8.80
N ASN A 9 -6.58 8.15 -7.57
CA ASN A 9 -5.25 7.93 -6.98
C ASN A 9 -4.97 6.44 -6.80
N CYS A 10 -5.96 5.64 -6.38
CA CYS A 10 -5.84 4.19 -6.36
C CYS A 10 -5.58 3.62 -7.76
N LEU A 11 -6.34 4.03 -8.78
CA LEU A 11 -6.17 3.57 -10.16
C LEU A 11 -4.83 3.98 -10.78
N ARG A 12 -4.28 5.16 -10.42
CA ARG A 12 -2.93 5.61 -10.83
C ARG A 12 -1.82 4.73 -10.24
N SER A 13 -1.95 4.29 -8.99
CA SER A 13 -1.01 3.35 -8.37
C SER A 13 -1.08 1.94 -8.97
N PHE A 14 -2.14 1.60 -9.69
CA PHE A 14 -2.31 0.33 -10.39
C PHE A 14 -1.91 0.44 -11.88
N SER A 15 -0.62 0.67 -12.16
CA SER A 15 -0.06 0.75 -13.53
C SER A 15 -0.25 -0.51 -14.41
N TRP A 16 -0.69 -1.62 -13.82
CA TRP A 16 -0.99 -2.90 -14.51
C TRP A 16 -2.29 -2.93 -15.34
N ILE A 17 -3.26 -2.03 -15.09
CA ILE A 17 -4.58 -2.08 -15.78
C ILE A 17 -4.43 -1.80 -17.28
N ASN A 18 -3.46 -0.98 -17.68
CA ASN A 18 -3.18 -0.69 -19.10
C ASN A 18 -2.51 -1.87 -19.85
N ARG A 19 -1.89 -2.84 -19.16
CA ARG A 19 -1.26 -4.00 -19.81
C ARG A 19 -2.26 -5.08 -20.22
N LEU A 20 -3.42 -5.17 -19.57
CA LEU A 20 -4.44 -6.19 -19.88
C LEU A 20 -5.32 -5.81 -21.08
N ALA A 21 -5.51 -4.51 -21.36
CA ALA A 21 -6.29 -4.05 -22.51
C ALA A 21 -5.61 -4.28 -23.87
N VAL A 22 -4.28 -4.48 -23.89
CA VAL A 22 -3.51 -4.76 -25.12
C VAL A 22 -3.40 -6.27 -25.38
N SER A 23 -3.51 -7.11 -24.34
CA SER A 23 -3.29 -8.55 -24.45
C SER A 23 -4.50 -9.35 -24.97
N THR A 24 -5.71 -8.79 -24.96
CA THR A 24 -6.93 -9.49 -25.38
C THR A 24 -7.26 -9.34 -26.86
N ALA A 25 -6.42 -8.68 -27.66
CA ALA A 25 -6.66 -8.44 -29.08
C ALA A 25 -6.01 -9.46 -30.05
N GLN A 26 -5.32 -10.49 -29.56
CA GLN A 26 -4.62 -11.45 -30.43
C GLN A 26 -4.76 -12.89 -29.94
N THR A 27 -5.93 -13.51 -30.14
CA THR A 27 -6.00 -14.95 -30.46
C THR A 27 -7.38 -15.32 -31.02
N THR A 28 -7.52 -15.31 -32.35
CA THR A 28 -8.59 -16.01 -33.07
C THR A 28 -7.98 -16.75 -34.26
N ALA A 29 -8.57 -17.92 -34.56
CA ALA A 29 -8.23 -18.92 -35.57
C ALA A 29 -7.16 -19.96 -35.14
N ALA A 30 -7.32 -21.28 -35.30
CA ALA A 30 -8.32 -22.08 -36.02
C ALA A 30 -8.39 -23.51 -35.43
N ALA A 31 -9.58 -24.13 -35.51
CA ALA A 31 -9.75 -25.59 -35.46
C ALA A 31 -9.59 -26.17 -36.88
N PRO A 32 -9.32 -27.49 -37.03
CA PRO A 32 -10.43 -28.35 -37.44
C PRO A 32 -10.46 -29.76 -36.82
N GLU A 33 -11.61 -30.39 -37.08
CA GLU A 33 -12.23 -31.63 -36.59
C GLU A 33 -11.57 -32.95 -37.03
N HIS A 34 -11.87 -34.03 -36.28
CA HIS A 34 -12.35 -35.38 -36.71
C HIS A 34 -12.02 -36.38 -35.58
N ALA A 35 -12.96 -36.92 -34.78
CA ALA A 35 -14.09 -37.83 -35.04
C ALA A 35 -13.79 -39.31 -34.74
N LEU A 36 -14.77 -39.96 -34.06
CA LEU A 36 -15.05 -41.40 -33.87
C LEU A 36 -14.39 -42.08 -32.64
N LEU A 37 -15.02 -42.94 -31.83
CA LEU A 37 -16.39 -43.50 -31.71
C LEU A 37 -16.45 -44.36 -30.42
N ARG A 38 -17.65 -44.47 -29.82
CA ARG A 38 -18.22 -45.58 -28.98
C ARG A 38 -18.72 -45.10 -27.60
N SER A 39 -19.85 -45.54 -27.04
CA SER A 39 -21.04 -46.29 -27.48
C SER A 39 -21.98 -46.39 -26.26
N LEU A 40 -23.28 -46.10 -26.46
CA LEU A 40 -24.55 -46.65 -25.88
C LEU A 40 -24.56 -47.21 -24.42
N ALA A 41 -25.54 -47.04 -23.53
CA ALA A 41 -26.87 -46.37 -23.36
C ALA A 41 -27.38 -46.71 -21.90
N PRO A 42 -28.68 -46.62 -21.49
CA PRO A 42 -29.51 -45.48 -21.07
C PRO A 42 -30.11 -45.67 -19.63
N PRO A 43 -31.30 -45.13 -19.23
CA PRO A 43 -31.65 -43.74 -18.93
C PRO A 43 -32.19 -43.55 -17.49
N SER A 44 -32.22 -42.32 -16.96
CA SER A 44 -33.21 -41.97 -15.94
C SER A 44 -33.70 -40.53 -16.09
N THR A 45 -35.01 -40.43 -16.24
CA THR A 45 -35.90 -39.28 -16.23
C THR A 45 -35.58 -38.23 -15.16
N HIS A 46 -35.66 -36.93 -15.50
CA HIS A 46 -36.32 -35.86 -14.72
C HIS A 46 -36.14 -34.46 -15.37
N PRO A 47 -36.93 -33.45 -14.95
CA PRO A 47 -37.68 -32.59 -15.87
C PRO A 47 -36.96 -31.29 -16.24
N THR A 48 -37.43 -30.73 -17.36
CA THR A 48 -37.24 -29.36 -17.83
C THR A 48 -37.55 -28.31 -16.75
N GLY A 49 -36.54 -27.55 -16.36
CA GLY A 49 -36.66 -26.26 -15.68
C GLY A 49 -35.59 -25.30 -16.23
N PRO A 50 -35.94 -24.06 -16.59
CA PRO A 50 -34.98 -23.09 -17.10
C PRO A 50 -34.17 -22.51 -15.92
N PHE A 51 -32.91 -22.94 -15.79
CA PHE A 51 -31.95 -22.34 -14.88
C PHE A 51 -31.27 -21.15 -15.57
N LEU A 52 -31.87 -19.97 -15.49
CA LEU A 52 -31.11 -18.72 -15.49
C LEU A 52 -30.83 -18.41 -14.03
N THR A 53 -29.69 -18.88 -13.54
CA THR A 53 -29.13 -18.42 -12.26
C THR A 53 -28.76 -16.95 -12.40
N GLU A 54 -29.67 -16.08 -11.97
CA GLU A 54 -29.33 -14.75 -11.51
C GLU A 54 -28.23 -14.91 -10.45
N SER A 55 -27.02 -14.43 -10.76
CA SER A 55 -25.97 -14.23 -9.76
C SER A 55 -26.36 -13.03 -8.91
N THR A 56 -27.24 -13.27 -7.94
CA THR A 56 -27.52 -12.33 -6.87
C THR A 56 -26.32 -12.38 -5.93
N LEU A 57 -25.46 -11.37 -6.03
CA LEU A 57 -24.41 -11.12 -5.06
C LEU A 57 -25.11 -10.69 -3.77
N ILE A 58 -25.35 -11.63 -2.85
CA ILE A 58 -25.85 -11.33 -1.51
C ILE A 58 -24.72 -10.62 -0.78
N VAL A 59 -24.73 -9.29 -0.86
CA VAL A 59 -23.94 -8.45 0.05
C VAL A 59 -24.69 -8.48 1.37
N ASP A 60 -24.14 -9.19 2.35
CA ASP A 60 -24.64 -9.11 3.72
C ASP A 60 -24.72 -7.62 4.11
N GLN A 61 -25.92 -7.15 4.44
CA GLN A 61 -26.11 -5.83 5.01
C GLN A 61 -25.36 -5.81 6.34
N ALA A 62 -24.13 -5.28 6.32
CA ALA A 62 -23.44 -4.88 7.53
C ALA A 62 -24.41 -4.01 8.31
N VAL A 63 -24.72 -4.41 9.55
CA VAL A 63 -25.63 -3.71 10.46
C VAL A 63 -25.25 -2.24 10.50
N THR A 64 -26.00 -1.41 9.76
CA THR A 64 -25.83 0.04 9.75
C THR A 64 -26.46 0.58 11.02
N GLY A 65 -25.73 0.42 12.14
CA GLY A 65 -25.81 1.42 13.19
C GLY A 65 -25.41 2.76 12.56
N ALA A 66 -26.23 3.80 12.77
CA ALA A 66 -26.09 5.11 12.16
C ALA A 66 -24.81 5.84 12.62
N VAL A 67 -23.66 5.35 12.18
CA VAL A 67 -22.37 6.04 12.23
C VAL A 67 -22.25 6.74 10.88
N GLY A 68 -22.19 8.07 10.91
CA GLY A 68 -22.18 8.92 9.72
C GLY A 68 -21.17 8.43 8.67
N MET A 69 -21.63 8.31 7.43
CA MET A 69 -20.88 7.84 6.25
C MET A 69 -19.75 8.81 5.81
N THR A 70 -19.30 9.70 6.69
CA THR A 70 -18.53 10.91 6.36
C THR A 70 -17.03 10.81 6.66
N THR A 71 -16.53 9.70 7.19
CA THR A 71 -15.08 9.52 7.39
C THR A 71 -14.64 8.11 7.01
N TYR A 72 -14.92 7.69 5.78
CA TYR A 72 -14.10 6.63 5.21
C TYR A 72 -12.71 7.22 5.00
N ASP A 73 -11.79 6.86 5.88
CA ASP A 73 -10.37 7.14 5.72
C ASP A 73 -9.90 6.57 4.38
N ASP A 74 -9.22 7.41 3.61
CA ASP A 74 -8.76 7.15 2.25
C ASP A 74 -8.06 5.78 2.13
N TRP A 75 -7.32 5.42 3.18
CA TRP A 75 -6.60 4.16 3.34
C TRP A 75 -7.49 2.94 3.58
N THR A 76 -8.61 3.11 4.27
CA THR A 76 -9.57 2.02 4.52
C THR A 76 -10.25 1.63 3.21
N LEU A 77 -10.59 2.61 2.38
CA LEU A 77 -11.12 2.34 1.05
C LEU A 77 -10.07 1.66 0.17
N GLN A 78 -8.82 2.14 0.17
CA GLN A 78 -7.76 1.53 -0.62
C GLN A 78 -7.51 0.06 -0.21
N THR A 79 -7.47 -0.22 1.09
CA THR A 79 -7.28 -1.59 1.62
C THR A 79 -8.46 -2.48 1.26
N TRP A 80 -9.68 -1.94 1.32
CA TRP A 80 -10.87 -2.67 0.90
C TRP A 80 -10.85 -2.96 -0.60
N LEU A 81 -10.53 -1.96 -1.43
CA LEU A 81 -10.44 -2.10 -2.88
C LEU A 81 -9.34 -3.09 -3.29
N SER A 82 -8.18 -3.09 -2.63
CA SER A 82 -7.08 -4.00 -2.96
C SER A 82 -7.37 -5.46 -2.62
N GLY A 83 -8.27 -5.71 -1.66
CA GLY A 83 -8.72 -7.06 -1.28
C GLY A 83 -9.78 -7.66 -2.22
N LEU A 84 -10.35 -6.88 -3.15
CA LEU A 84 -11.43 -7.35 -4.01
C LEU A 84 -10.91 -8.13 -5.23
N PRO A 85 -11.61 -9.20 -5.67
CA PRO A 85 -11.35 -9.83 -6.95
C PRO A 85 -11.44 -8.81 -8.10
N LYS A 86 -10.58 -8.96 -9.11
CA LYS A 86 -10.53 -8.06 -10.28
C LYS A 86 -11.89 -7.89 -10.95
N LEU A 87 -12.66 -8.98 -11.06
CA LEU A 87 -14.00 -8.96 -11.66
C LEU A 87 -14.98 -8.11 -10.84
N SER A 88 -14.89 -8.16 -9.50
CA SER A 88 -15.70 -7.33 -8.60
C SER A 88 -15.33 -5.86 -8.74
N LEU A 89 -14.04 -5.52 -8.85
CA LEU A 89 -13.59 -4.15 -9.12
C LEU A 89 -14.11 -3.65 -10.47
N CYS A 90 -14.03 -4.46 -11.54
CA CYS A 90 -14.59 -4.12 -12.84
C CYS A 90 -16.11 -3.89 -12.77
N HIS A 91 -16.85 -4.72 -12.01
CA HIS A 91 -18.28 -4.54 -11.81
C HIS A 91 -18.61 -3.25 -11.06
N ILE A 92 -17.90 -2.96 -9.97
CA ILE A 92 -18.07 -1.72 -9.20
C ILE A 92 -17.79 -0.51 -10.10
N LEU A 93 -16.69 -0.53 -10.86
CA LEU A 93 -16.34 0.53 -11.81
C LEU A 93 -17.40 0.70 -12.89
N THR A 94 -17.83 -0.39 -13.53
CA THR A 94 -18.83 -0.35 -14.61
C THR A 94 -20.16 0.18 -14.10
N ASN A 95 -20.61 -0.27 -12.93
CA ASN A 95 -21.86 0.22 -12.34
C ASN A 95 -21.77 1.70 -11.97
N ASN A 96 -20.63 2.15 -11.42
CA ASN A 96 -20.40 3.57 -11.12
C ASN A 96 -20.32 4.43 -12.39
N LEU A 97 -19.71 3.95 -13.46
CA LEU A 97 -19.65 4.62 -14.77
C LEU A 97 -21.05 4.78 -15.38
N LEU A 98 -21.89 3.74 -15.28
CA LEU A 98 -23.27 3.79 -15.75
C LEU A 98 -24.12 4.78 -14.95
N GLN A 99 -23.94 4.83 -13.64
CA GLN A 99 -24.70 5.74 -12.75
C GLN A 99 -24.21 7.19 -12.82
N ASN A 100 -22.92 7.41 -13.09
CA ASN A 100 -22.31 8.72 -13.18
C ASN A 100 -21.45 8.86 -14.46
N PRO A 101 -22.05 9.20 -15.61
CA PRO A 101 -21.32 9.27 -16.88
C PRO A 101 -20.22 10.34 -16.92
N LYS A 102 -20.25 11.33 -16.02
CA LYS A 102 -19.16 12.32 -15.84
C LYS A 102 -17.83 11.68 -15.41
N VAL A 103 -17.87 10.48 -14.84
CA VAL A 103 -16.69 9.70 -14.46
C VAL A 103 -15.97 9.17 -15.71
N ALA A 104 -16.72 8.80 -16.74
CA ALA A 104 -16.15 8.22 -17.96
C ALA A 104 -15.18 9.18 -18.66
N SER A 105 -15.56 10.46 -18.78
CA SER A 105 -14.70 11.48 -19.38
C SER A 105 -13.42 11.74 -18.58
N PHE A 106 -13.43 11.53 -17.26
CA PHE A 106 -12.25 11.66 -16.41
C PHE A 106 -11.32 10.45 -16.51
N VAL A 107 -11.88 9.24 -16.65
CA VAL A 107 -11.10 8.02 -16.92
C VAL A 107 -10.43 8.11 -18.29
N GLU A 108 -11.14 8.65 -19.29
CA GLU A 108 -10.58 8.90 -20.62
C GLU A 108 -9.44 9.94 -20.59
N SER A 109 -9.54 10.99 -19.77
CA SER A 109 -8.50 12.01 -19.67
C SER A 109 -7.26 11.58 -18.87
N THR A 110 -7.40 10.58 -18.00
CA THR A 110 -6.28 9.99 -17.23
C THR A 110 -5.62 8.82 -17.94
N ARG A 111 -6.19 8.33 -19.05
CA ARG A 111 -5.53 7.36 -19.89
C ARG A 111 -4.27 8.04 -20.46
N PRO A 112 -3.06 7.53 -20.17
CA PRO A 112 -1.87 8.09 -20.77
C PRO A 112 -2.06 7.99 -22.28
N THR A 113 -2.14 9.14 -22.94
CA THR A 113 -2.19 9.22 -24.39
C THR A 113 -0.98 8.42 -24.85
N PRO A 114 -1.16 7.30 -25.59
CA PRO A 114 -0.01 6.57 -26.09
C PRO A 114 0.82 7.59 -26.83
N ALA A 115 2.04 7.84 -26.34
CA ALA A 115 2.97 8.80 -26.92
C ALA A 115 2.92 8.58 -28.41
N ALA A 116 2.53 9.64 -29.14
CA ALA A 116 2.30 9.57 -30.57
C ALA A 116 3.45 8.75 -31.18
N TYR A 117 3.10 7.61 -31.78
CA TYR A 117 3.94 7.05 -32.83
C TYR A 117 3.97 8.14 -33.90
N GLU A 118 4.90 9.09 -33.76
CA GLU A 118 5.15 10.09 -34.78
C GLU A 118 5.55 9.31 -36.04
N PRO A 119 4.82 9.47 -37.16
CA PRO A 119 5.27 8.97 -38.43
C PRO A 119 6.57 9.69 -38.76
N TYR A 120 7.66 8.94 -38.82
CA TYR A 120 8.98 9.40 -39.23
C TYR A 120 8.91 10.11 -40.59
N TRP A 121 8.86 11.45 -40.58
CA TRP A 121 9.29 12.28 -41.70
C TRP A 121 10.60 12.97 -41.29
N PRO A 122 11.68 12.88 -42.08
CA PRO A 122 12.90 13.59 -41.77
C PRO A 122 12.76 15.07 -42.11
N PRO A 123 13.02 16.01 -41.17
CA PRO A 123 13.11 17.42 -41.50
C PRO A 123 14.47 17.74 -42.12
N LEU A 124 14.46 18.21 -43.36
CA LEU A 124 15.59 18.94 -43.95
C LEU A 124 15.71 20.31 -43.27
N MET A 125 16.91 20.57 -42.74
CA MET A 125 17.53 21.87 -42.48
C MET A 125 16.71 22.93 -41.71
N ARG A 126 17.13 23.19 -40.47
CA ARG A 126 17.36 24.57 -39.98
C ARG A 126 18.24 24.54 -38.73
N SER A 127 19.50 24.93 -38.92
CA SER A 127 20.44 25.28 -37.86
C SER A 127 20.08 26.64 -37.29
N PHE A 128 19.72 26.69 -36.00
CA PHE A 128 19.83 27.88 -35.17
C PHE A 128 20.59 27.52 -33.89
N PRO A 129 21.59 28.29 -33.48
CA PRO A 129 22.20 28.14 -32.16
C PRO A 129 21.30 28.88 -31.16
N THR A 130 20.34 28.17 -30.58
CA THR A 130 19.61 28.65 -29.40
C THR A 130 20.32 28.12 -28.16
N THR A 131 20.91 29.04 -27.40
CA THR A 131 21.38 28.78 -26.02
C THR A 131 20.19 28.32 -25.19
N ALA A 132 20.05 27.01 -25.03
CA ALA A 132 19.03 26.39 -24.21
C ALA A 132 19.33 26.66 -22.72
N PRO A 133 18.34 27.06 -21.91
CA PRO A 133 18.47 27.04 -20.47
C PRO A 133 18.69 25.59 -20.01
N LEU A 134 19.58 25.40 -19.05
CA LEU A 134 19.79 24.15 -18.32
C LEU A 134 18.48 23.80 -17.59
N ASP A 135 17.58 23.12 -18.29
CA ASP A 135 16.39 22.54 -17.68
C ASP A 135 16.84 21.36 -16.82
N GLU A 136 16.69 21.52 -15.50
CA GLU A 136 16.92 20.47 -14.50
C GLU A 136 16.01 19.28 -14.83
N LYS A 137 16.58 18.31 -15.52
CA LYS A 137 15.91 17.06 -15.88
C LYS A 137 15.75 16.22 -14.61
N LYS A 138 14.76 16.54 -13.78
CA LYS A 138 14.36 15.76 -12.61
C LYS A 138 14.12 14.33 -13.09
N THR A 139 15.01 13.42 -12.70
CA THR A 139 15.03 12.04 -13.19
C THR A 139 13.79 11.32 -12.65
N ALA A 140 13.24 10.37 -13.41
CA ALA A 140 12.05 9.61 -13.00
C ALA A 140 12.24 8.92 -11.62
N GLU A 141 13.48 8.60 -11.24
CA GLU A 141 13.84 8.04 -9.94
C GLU A 141 13.62 8.99 -8.76
N ASP A 142 13.80 10.30 -8.95
CA ASP A 142 13.54 11.31 -7.92
C ASP A 142 12.03 11.41 -7.63
N SER A 143 11.21 11.15 -8.65
CA SER A 143 9.75 11.14 -8.49
C SER A 143 9.26 9.98 -7.62
N VAL A 144 9.92 8.82 -7.67
CA VAL A 144 9.51 7.63 -6.90
C VAL A 144 9.87 7.79 -5.43
N ALA A 145 11.05 8.30 -5.13
CA ALA A 145 11.46 8.55 -3.74
C ALA A 145 10.64 9.65 -3.07
N GLU A 146 10.28 10.69 -3.82
CA GLU A 146 9.33 11.70 -3.34
C GLU A 146 7.96 11.08 -3.04
N GLN A 147 7.46 10.19 -3.90
CA GLN A 147 6.20 9.48 -3.63
C GLN A 147 6.29 8.66 -2.32
N HIS A 148 7.34 7.87 -2.13
CA HIS A 148 7.53 7.11 -0.90
C HIS A 148 7.66 8.02 0.33
N TYR A 149 8.32 9.16 0.21
CA TYR A 149 8.40 10.15 1.28
C TYR A 149 7.00 10.70 1.65
N GLN A 150 6.19 11.05 0.66
CA GLN A 150 4.81 11.50 0.90
C GLN A 150 3.95 10.40 1.53
N GLU A 151 4.11 9.14 1.11
CA GLU A 151 3.47 7.98 1.73
C GLU A 151 3.89 7.82 3.20
N LEU A 152 5.17 8.01 3.52
CA LEU A 152 5.67 7.98 4.90
C LEU A 152 5.08 9.10 5.77
N VAL A 153 4.99 10.32 5.24
CA VAL A 153 4.36 11.46 5.94
C VAL A 153 2.89 11.15 6.22
N ALA A 154 2.18 10.55 5.25
CA ALA A 154 0.80 10.13 5.44
C ALA A 154 0.68 9.03 6.51
N ILE A 155 1.58 8.04 6.53
CA ILE A 155 1.63 7.00 7.56
C ILE A 155 1.87 7.62 8.95
N GLN A 156 2.81 8.55 9.08
CA GLN A 156 3.07 9.24 10.34
C GLN A 156 1.83 9.98 10.84
N SER A 157 1.24 10.81 9.98
CA SER A 157 0.04 11.59 10.31
C SER A 157 -1.11 10.67 10.75
N ARG A 158 -1.27 9.52 10.06
CA ARG A 158 -2.31 8.55 10.39
C ARG A 158 -2.03 7.80 11.69
N ALA A 159 -0.79 7.37 11.92
CA ALA A 159 -0.39 6.74 13.18
C ALA A 159 -0.65 7.67 14.36
N ARG A 160 -0.24 8.94 14.24
CA ARG A 160 -0.50 9.99 15.23
C ARG A 160 -1.98 10.14 15.51
N GLN A 161 -2.80 10.26 14.46
CA GLN A 161 -4.25 10.40 14.63
C GLN A 161 -4.87 9.20 15.36
N ILE A 162 -4.45 7.97 15.02
CA ILE A 162 -4.95 6.75 15.65
C ILE A 162 -4.54 6.67 17.12
N VAL A 163 -3.30 7.01 17.45
CA VAL A 163 -2.78 6.95 18.82
C VAL A 163 -3.42 8.03 19.69
N HIS A 164 -3.43 9.28 19.21
CA HIS A 164 -3.83 10.45 20.00
C HIS A 164 -5.35 10.71 20.00
N GLN A 165 -6.15 9.89 19.32
CA GLN A 165 -7.63 10.00 19.40
C GLN A 165 -8.16 9.80 20.84
N ILE A 166 -7.39 9.11 21.68
CA ILE A 166 -7.75 8.80 23.08
C ILE A 166 -7.56 10.00 24.03
N ASP A 167 -6.71 10.95 23.66
CA ASP A 167 -6.25 12.03 24.55
C ASP A 167 -7.39 12.99 24.91
N ALA A 168 -8.37 13.15 24.02
CA ALA A 168 -9.55 13.98 24.23
C ALA A 168 -10.71 13.25 24.94
N GLN A 169 -10.59 11.94 25.18
CA GLN A 169 -11.68 11.11 25.71
C GLN A 169 -11.68 11.04 27.24
N ARG A 170 -12.85 10.76 27.83
CA ARG A 170 -12.98 10.54 29.27
C ARG A 170 -12.34 9.20 29.64
N PRO A 171 -11.78 9.04 30.86
CA PRO A 171 -11.08 7.81 31.25
C PRO A 171 -11.87 6.51 31.07
N SER A 172 -13.21 6.53 31.21
CA SER A 172 -14.10 5.38 30.94
C SER A 172 -14.08 4.97 29.47
N ASP A 173 -14.15 5.95 28.57
CA ASP A 173 -14.24 5.76 27.13
C ASP A 173 -12.88 5.34 26.57
N GLN A 174 -11.80 5.81 27.21
CA GLN A 174 -10.43 5.37 26.94
C GLN A 174 -10.26 3.85 27.08
N TYR A 175 -10.91 3.20 28.06
CA TYR A 175 -10.84 1.73 28.19
C TYR A 175 -11.48 1.01 27.00
N ALA A 176 -12.60 1.54 26.50
CA ALA A 176 -13.31 0.93 25.38
C ALA A 176 -12.59 1.15 24.04
N SER A 177 -11.83 2.24 23.90
CA SER A 177 -11.14 2.59 22.65
C SER A 177 -9.76 1.96 22.49
N GLU A 178 -9.10 1.51 23.57
CA GLU A 178 -7.78 0.85 23.53
C GLU A 178 -7.71 -0.31 22.52
N GLU A 179 -8.70 -1.21 22.50
CA GLU A 179 -8.72 -2.35 21.57
C GLU A 179 -8.92 -1.90 20.11
N ILE A 180 -9.72 -0.85 19.89
CA ILE A 180 -10.00 -0.29 18.57
C ILE A 180 -8.71 0.35 18.03
N ILE A 181 -8.04 1.15 18.84
CA ILE A 181 -6.75 1.78 18.53
C ILE A 181 -5.72 0.70 18.14
N ALA A 182 -5.59 -0.34 18.96
CA ALA A 182 -4.67 -1.43 18.67
C ALA A 182 -4.99 -2.13 17.34
N ARG A 183 -6.28 -2.37 17.06
CA ARG A 183 -6.73 -2.99 15.80
C ARG A 183 -6.39 -2.12 14.59
N ASP A 184 -6.60 -0.82 14.68
CA ASP A 184 -6.32 0.11 13.59
C ASP A 184 -4.81 0.29 13.37
N LEU A 185 -4.00 0.32 14.43
CA LEU A 185 -2.54 0.29 14.33
C LEU A 185 -2.04 -1.00 13.67
N ARG A 186 -2.57 -2.18 14.03
CA ARG A 186 -2.20 -3.44 13.37
C ARG A 186 -2.51 -3.40 11.87
N ARG A 187 -3.66 -2.81 11.49
CA ARG A 187 -4.01 -2.61 10.07
C ARG A 187 -3.01 -1.70 9.38
N LEU A 188 -2.64 -0.58 10.00
CA LEU A 188 -1.65 0.35 9.46
C LEU A 188 -0.26 -0.31 9.29
N ILE A 189 0.17 -1.13 10.26
CA ILE A 189 1.44 -1.90 10.17
C ILE A 189 1.43 -2.86 8.98
N ARG A 190 0.34 -3.61 8.80
CA ARG A 190 0.18 -4.53 7.66
C ARG A 190 0.06 -3.79 6.33
N LEU A 191 -0.57 -2.63 6.34
CA LEU A 191 -0.65 -1.77 5.16
C LEU A 191 0.74 -1.29 4.76
N CYS A 192 1.51 -0.74 5.70
CA CYS A 192 2.88 -0.27 5.48
C CYS A 192 3.75 -1.35 4.81
N THR A 193 3.71 -2.58 5.32
CA THR A 193 4.45 -3.71 4.74
C THR A 193 3.91 -4.12 3.37
N ASN A 194 2.59 -4.15 3.18
CA ASN A 194 1.99 -4.53 1.89
C ASN A 194 2.19 -3.49 0.78
N THR A 195 2.13 -2.20 1.09
CA THR A 195 2.26 -1.12 0.09
C THR A 195 3.71 -0.82 -0.22
N LEU A 196 4.55 -0.67 0.81
CA LEU A 196 5.93 -0.23 0.64
C LEU A 196 6.88 -1.39 0.36
N TYR A 197 6.60 -2.62 0.79
CA TYR A 197 7.54 -3.75 0.65
C TYR A 197 7.05 -4.89 -0.28
N ALA A 198 5.78 -5.30 -0.19
CA ALA A 198 5.30 -6.49 -0.89
C ALA A 198 5.21 -6.34 -2.42
N THR A 199 5.22 -5.12 -2.94
CA THR A 199 5.21 -4.84 -4.38
C THR A 199 6.51 -5.32 -5.05
N ALA A 200 6.44 -5.57 -6.37
CA ALA A 200 7.61 -5.98 -7.16
C ALA A 200 8.73 -4.94 -7.08
N ASP A 201 8.35 -3.66 -7.05
CA ASP A 201 9.23 -2.50 -6.92
C ASP A 201 9.36 -2.02 -5.45
N GLY A 202 9.00 -2.86 -4.48
CA GLY A 202 8.95 -2.50 -3.06
C GLY A 202 10.30 -2.06 -2.50
N HIS A 203 10.28 -1.00 -1.69
CA HIS A 203 11.45 -0.35 -1.12
C HIS A 203 11.61 -0.70 0.36
N SER A 204 12.54 -1.61 0.67
CA SER A 204 12.74 -2.13 2.04
C SER A 204 13.04 -1.05 3.07
N MET A 205 13.86 -0.05 2.69
CA MET A 205 14.13 1.10 3.55
C MET A 205 12.85 1.89 3.88
N ALA A 206 11.99 2.17 2.89
CA ALA A 206 10.77 2.93 3.12
C ALA A 206 9.84 2.17 4.07
N ALA A 207 9.66 0.86 3.87
CA ALA A 207 8.88 0.03 4.77
C ALA A 207 9.45 0.02 6.21
N LEU A 208 10.77 -0.11 6.38
CA LEU A 208 11.40 -0.06 7.70
C LEU A 208 11.20 1.29 8.39
N VAL A 209 11.39 2.40 7.67
CA VAL A 209 11.16 3.74 8.20
C VAL A 209 9.68 3.91 8.58
N GLY A 210 8.76 3.45 7.76
CA GLY A 210 7.32 3.50 8.05
C GLY A 210 6.95 2.71 9.31
N LEU A 211 7.52 1.51 9.50
CA LEU A 211 7.34 0.74 10.73
C LEU A 211 7.94 1.44 11.96
N LEU A 212 9.10 2.07 11.80
CA LEU A 212 9.78 2.80 12.87
C LEU A 212 8.98 4.03 13.30
N VAL A 213 8.43 4.78 12.34
CA VAL A 213 7.53 5.91 12.59
C VAL A 213 6.30 5.46 13.37
N VAL A 214 5.66 4.34 12.98
CA VAL A 214 4.52 3.81 13.74
C VAL A 214 4.93 3.42 15.15
N ALA A 215 6.11 2.82 15.34
CA ALA A 215 6.63 2.48 16.64
C ALA A 215 6.86 3.71 17.54
N GLN A 216 7.47 4.77 16.99
CA GLN A 216 7.70 6.03 17.70
C GLN A 216 6.39 6.67 18.17
N GLU A 217 5.39 6.77 17.29
CA GLU A 217 4.07 7.31 17.69
C GLU A 217 3.41 6.43 18.77
N CYS A 218 3.57 5.10 18.73
CA CYS A 218 3.11 4.21 19.80
C CYS A 218 3.85 4.41 21.13
N LEU A 219 5.15 4.72 21.07
CA LEU A 219 5.98 5.04 22.24
C LEU A 219 5.68 6.42 22.80
N GLU A 220 5.22 7.38 21.98
CA GLU A 220 4.80 8.70 22.44
C GLU A 220 3.39 8.72 23.05
N ALA A 221 2.61 7.66 22.84
CA ALA A 221 1.28 7.49 23.40
C ALA A 221 1.24 7.68 24.93
N ILE A 222 0.07 8.09 25.45
CA ILE A 222 -0.16 8.18 26.90
C ILE A 222 0.25 6.88 27.61
N PRO A 223 0.85 6.95 28.82
CA PRO A 223 1.49 5.79 29.45
C PRO A 223 0.60 4.54 29.58
N ARG A 224 -0.71 4.76 29.73
CA ARG A 224 -1.68 3.69 29.83
C ARG A 224 -1.91 2.96 28.50
N LEU A 225 -2.21 3.70 27.43
CA LEU A 225 -2.37 3.14 26.09
C LEU A 225 -1.08 2.46 25.65
N ARG A 226 0.08 3.09 25.91
CA ARG A 226 1.40 2.52 25.63
C ARG A 226 1.57 1.13 26.25
N ARG A 227 1.27 0.99 27.54
CA ARG A 227 1.31 -0.32 28.23
C ARG A 227 0.37 -1.32 27.56
N TYR A 228 -0.88 -0.94 27.29
CA TYR A 228 -1.83 -1.82 26.61
C TYR A 228 -1.30 -2.29 25.25
N LEU A 229 -0.80 -1.36 24.42
CA LEU A 229 -0.29 -1.65 23.09
C LEU A 229 0.87 -2.66 23.10
N PHE A 230 1.84 -2.50 24.00
CA PHE A 230 3.02 -3.36 24.04
C PHE A 230 2.81 -4.65 24.81
N SER A 231 2.15 -4.62 25.97
CA SER A 231 2.01 -5.82 26.80
C SER A 231 0.82 -6.70 26.39
N GLN A 232 -0.37 -6.11 26.21
CA GLN A 232 -1.60 -6.88 25.99
C GLN A 232 -1.92 -7.07 24.51
N ALA A 233 -1.87 -5.99 23.73
CA ALA A 233 -2.25 -6.03 22.32
C ALA A 233 -1.15 -6.61 21.41
N GLY A 234 0.08 -6.67 21.91
CA GLY A 234 1.25 -7.22 21.22
C GLY A 234 1.69 -6.43 19.99
N THR A 235 1.45 -5.11 19.97
CA THR A 235 1.76 -4.25 18.84
C THR A 235 3.27 -4.18 18.56
N GLY A 236 4.11 -4.04 19.60
CA GLY A 236 5.58 -4.02 19.44
C GLY A 236 6.11 -5.31 18.81
N ARG A 237 5.59 -6.46 19.24
CA ARG A 237 5.92 -7.79 18.71
C ARG A 237 5.64 -7.87 17.21
N LEU A 238 4.47 -7.41 16.80
CA LEU A 238 4.09 -7.36 15.40
C LEU A 238 5.07 -6.50 14.60
N ILE A 239 5.41 -5.30 15.09
CA ILE A 239 6.36 -4.40 14.43
C ILE A 239 7.72 -5.06 14.26
N VAL A 240 8.27 -5.65 15.32
CA VAL A 240 9.58 -6.33 15.31
C VAL A 240 9.62 -7.49 14.33
N LEU A 241 8.58 -8.31 14.29
CA LEU A 241 8.50 -9.45 13.38
C LEU A 241 8.46 -8.99 11.91
N GLU A 242 7.75 -7.90 11.61
CA GLU A 242 7.74 -7.29 10.28
C GLU A 242 9.09 -6.68 9.92
N MET A 243 9.72 -5.93 10.84
CA MET A 243 11.06 -5.39 10.63
C MET A 243 12.08 -6.50 10.36
N ALA A 244 12.06 -7.58 11.16
CA ALA A 244 12.93 -8.75 10.96
C ALA A 244 12.68 -9.42 9.61
N SER A 245 11.42 -9.55 9.19
CA SER A 245 11.04 -10.11 7.90
C SER A 245 11.59 -9.30 6.73
N ILE A 246 11.45 -7.97 6.78
CA ILE A 246 11.96 -7.04 5.77
C ILE A 246 13.49 -7.08 5.72
N LEU A 247 14.15 -7.02 6.88
CA LEU A 247 15.61 -7.03 6.98
C LEU A 247 16.23 -8.35 6.46
N LYS A 248 15.61 -9.50 6.74
CA LYS A 248 16.08 -10.79 6.22
C LYS A 248 15.93 -10.91 4.71
N ASN A 249 14.97 -10.20 4.12
CA ASN A 249 14.65 -10.23 2.70
C ASN A 249 14.84 -8.84 2.07
N PHE A 250 15.95 -8.18 2.43
CA PHE A 250 16.19 -6.79 2.09
C PHE A 250 16.35 -6.60 0.58
N LYS A 251 15.41 -5.87 -0.03
CA LYS A 251 15.44 -5.42 -1.42
C LYS A 251 16.13 -4.06 -1.52
N GLN A 252 17.27 -4.00 -2.23
CA GLN A 252 17.93 -2.74 -2.61
C GLN A 252 17.50 -2.32 -4.04
N PRO A 253 17.17 -1.04 -4.26
CA PRO A 253 17.07 -0.48 -5.61
C PRO A 253 18.39 -0.65 -6.37
N SER A 254 18.32 -1.07 -7.65
CA SER A 254 19.51 -1.46 -8.42
C SER A 254 20.47 -0.31 -8.80
N ALA A 255 20.08 0.95 -8.61
CA ALA A 255 20.84 2.12 -9.03
C ALA A 255 21.63 2.77 -7.88
N ALA A 256 22.92 2.43 -7.75
CA ALA A 256 23.75 2.79 -6.60
C ALA A 256 23.88 4.30 -6.30
N SER A 257 23.81 5.18 -7.30
CA SER A 257 24.02 6.62 -7.14
C SER A 257 22.78 7.39 -6.67
N SER A 258 21.56 6.93 -7.01
CA SER A 258 20.33 7.53 -6.50
C SER A 258 20.00 7.06 -5.08
N LEU A 259 20.51 5.89 -4.66
CA LEU A 259 20.28 5.35 -3.31
C LEU A 259 20.60 6.31 -2.17
N ILE A 260 21.70 7.07 -2.25
CA ILE A 260 22.12 7.95 -1.15
C ILE A 260 21.12 9.11 -0.99
N ALA A 261 20.74 9.75 -2.09
CA ALA A 261 19.78 10.86 -2.08
C ALA A 261 18.38 10.38 -1.65
N GLN A 262 17.94 9.24 -2.16
CA GLN A 262 16.66 8.62 -1.78
C GLN A 262 16.65 8.24 -0.31
N ARG A 263 17.72 7.61 0.19
CA ARG A 263 17.86 7.26 1.62
C ARG A 263 17.84 8.51 2.49
N ALA A 264 18.56 9.56 2.12
CA ALA A 264 18.56 10.80 2.88
C ALA A 264 17.16 11.45 2.94
N LEU A 265 16.42 11.42 1.82
CA LEU A 265 15.05 11.93 1.76
C LEU A 265 14.10 11.12 2.66
N LEU A 266 14.13 9.79 2.58
CA LEU A 266 13.27 8.92 3.39
C LEU A 266 13.57 9.07 4.89
N LEU A 267 14.85 9.16 5.26
CA LEU A 267 15.27 9.29 6.66
C LEU A 267 14.99 10.66 7.25
N LYS A 268 14.70 11.68 6.43
CA LYS A 268 14.36 13.03 6.90
C LYS A 268 13.16 13.03 7.84
N ILE A 269 12.22 12.09 7.67
CA ILE A 269 11.03 11.98 8.53
C ILE A 269 11.36 11.64 10.00
N LEU A 270 12.52 11.02 10.24
CA LEU A 270 12.99 10.63 11.57
C LEU A 270 13.82 11.73 12.26
N GLU A 271 13.91 12.92 11.65
CA GLU A 271 14.68 14.07 12.15
C GLU A 271 16.12 13.70 12.53
N PRO A 272 17.03 13.47 11.55
CA PRO A 272 18.38 13.01 11.81
C PRO A 272 19.10 13.99 12.76
N PRO A 273 19.80 13.49 13.79
CA PRO A 273 20.41 14.41 14.75
C PRO A 273 21.58 15.17 14.10
N PRO A 274 21.91 16.38 14.59
CA PRO A 274 22.88 17.25 13.93
C PRO A 274 24.28 16.63 13.94
N GLY A 275 24.96 16.59 12.79
CA GLY A 275 26.36 16.17 12.66
C GLY A 275 26.64 14.66 12.51
N HIS A 276 25.68 13.87 12.05
CA HIS A 276 25.77 12.40 12.15
C HIS A 276 26.54 11.70 11.03
N SER A 277 27.31 10.68 11.43
CA SER A 277 27.91 9.64 10.60
C SER A 277 26.84 8.70 10.02
N ALA A 278 27.15 7.96 8.95
CA ALA A 278 26.23 7.02 8.30
C ALA A 278 25.61 5.94 9.22
N SER A 279 26.13 5.77 10.44
CA SER A 279 25.77 4.74 11.42
C SER A 279 24.61 5.10 12.36
N TRP A 280 24.00 6.29 12.25
CA TRP A 280 22.98 6.71 13.21
C TRP A 280 21.65 5.93 13.09
N PHE A 281 21.30 5.51 11.87
CA PHE A 281 20.01 4.88 11.61
C PHE A 281 19.86 3.51 12.30
N PRO A 282 20.86 2.60 12.24
CA PRO A 282 20.85 1.38 13.06
C PRO A 282 20.68 1.65 14.56
N CYS A 283 21.33 2.70 15.11
CA CYS A 283 21.17 3.06 16.51
C CYS A 283 19.75 3.51 16.86
N VAL A 284 19.06 4.20 15.94
CA VAL A 284 17.64 4.56 16.15
C VAL A 284 16.77 3.31 16.17
N ILE A 285 16.98 2.36 15.25
CA ILE A 285 16.27 1.08 15.26
C ILE A 285 16.51 0.34 16.58
N GLU A 286 17.76 0.26 17.02
CA GLU A 286 18.14 -0.38 18.28
C GLU A 286 17.44 0.26 19.47
N ASN A 287 17.56 1.58 19.63
CA ASN A 287 16.95 2.32 20.74
C ASN A 287 15.43 2.14 20.76
N THR A 288 14.77 2.28 19.61
CA THR A 288 13.31 2.07 19.51
C THR A 288 12.92 0.63 19.84
N CYS A 289 13.69 -0.37 19.40
CA CYS A 289 13.42 -1.76 19.74
C CYS A 289 13.59 -2.03 21.24
N LEU A 290 14.65 -1.52 21.86
CA LEU A 290 14.88 -1.66 23.30
C LEU A 290 13.77 -0.98 24.11
N GLU A 291 13.35 0.23 23.73
CA GLU A 291 12.28 0.95 24.42
C GLU A 291 10.92 0.21 24.32
N MET A 292 10.61 -0.38 23.15
CA MET A 292 9.44 -1.25 23.02
C MET A 292 9.56 -2.50 23.91
N ALA A 293 10.75 -3.12 23.98
CA ALA A 293 11.00 -4.31 24.79
C ALA A 293 10.85 -4.07 26.30
N ASP A 294 11.15 -2.85 26.76
CA ASP A 294 10.95 -2.44 28.16
C ASP A 294 9.47 -2.34 28.53
N HIS A 295 8.63 -1.97 27.57
CA HIS A 295 7.18 -1.91 27.73
C HIS A 295 6.47 -3.26 27.54
N ASP A 296 7.11 -4.20 26.84
CA ASP A 296 6.58 -5.55 26.60
C ASP A 296 7.07 -6.56 27.65
N ARG A 297 6.38 -6.61 28.79
CA ARG A 297 6.76 -7.48 29.93
C ARG A 297 6.42 -8.95 29.74
N GLU A 298 5.42 -9.25 28.92
CA GLU A 298 4.87 -10.60 28.78
C GLU A 298 5.53 -11.39 27.65
N TRP A 299 6.33 -10.74 26.80
CA TRP A 299 6.98 -11.42 25.69
C TRP A 299 8.19 -12.22 26.14
N VAL A 300 8.14 -13.53 25.90
CA VAL A 300 9.21 -14.47 26.26
C VAL A 300 10.40 -14.34 25.30
N HIS A 301 10.18 -13.88 24.07
CA HIS A 301 11.21 -13.80 23.03
C HIS A 301 11.82 -12.40 22.90
N LYS A 302 12.16 -11.75 24.02
CA LYS A 302 12.75 -10.39 24.02
C LYS A 302 14.00 -10.26 23.13
N GLN A 303 14.76 -11.35 22.99
CA GLN A 303 15.91 -11.45 22.08
C GLN A 303 15.57 -11.07 20.61
N GLU A 304 14.30 -11.11 20.19
CA GLU A 304 13.90 -10.70 18.84
C GLU A 304 14.06 -9.20 18.60
N TYR A 305 13.86 -8.37 19.63
CA TYR A 305 14.09 -6.92 19.58
C TYR A 305 15.58 -6.64 19.33
N GLU A 306 16.47 -7.33 20.04
CA GLU A 306 17.92 -7.24 19.87
C GLU A 306 18.38 -7.78 18.51
N ASN A 307 17.76 -8.88 18.05
CA ASN A 307 18.09 -9.48 16.75
C ASN A 307 17.80 -8.52 15.59
N VAL A 308 16.70 -7.75 15.64
CA VAL A 308 16.42 -6.73 14.62
C VAL A 308 17.54 -5.70 14.52
N ALA A 309 18.04 -5.20 15.66
CA ALA A 309 19.17 -4.27 15.69
C ALA A 309 20.46 -4.90 15.13
N GLY A 310 20.73 -6.17 15.49
CA GLY A 310 21.87 -6.92 14.99
C GLY A 310 21.84 -7.12 13.47
N ILE A 311 20.67 -7.46 12.92
CA ILE A 311 20.49 -7.60 11.46
C ILE A 311 20.59 -6.22 10.78
N ALA A 312 19.94 -5.20 11.33
CA ALA A 312 19.98 -3.83 10.80
C ALA A 312 21.41 -3.32 10.60
N SER A 313 22.28 -3.55 11.59
CA SER A 313 23.68 -3.13 11.57
C SER A 313 24.53 -3.81 10.47
N GLN A 314 24.06 -4.93 9.91
CA GLN A 314 24.75 -5.64 8.82
C GLN A 314 24.35 -5.13 7.43
N TYR A 315 23.13 -4.60 7.28
CA TYR A 315 22.54 -4.26 5.97
C TYR A 315 22.43 -2.75 5.71
N LEU A 316 22.47 -1.91 6.74
CA LEU A 316 22.17 -0.48 6.68
C LEU A 316 23.40 0.38 6.98
#